data_AF-W1XQ67-F1
#
_entry.id   AF-W1XQ67-F1
#
_cell.length_a   1.000
_cell.length_b   1.000
_cell.length_c   1.000
_cell.angle_alpha   90.00
_cell.angle_beta   90.00
_cell.angle_gamma   90.00
#
_symmetry.space_group_name_H-M   'P 1'
#
loop_
_entity.id
_entity.type
_entity.pdbx_description
1 polymer ?
#
loop_
_entity_poly.entity_id
_entity_poly.type
_entity_poly.pdbx_seq_one_letter_code
_entity_poly.pdbx_strand_id
1 'polypeptide(L)'
;RTGPSLANAVRSRLLTPGGILASEYETGEQWDKPNGWAPLQWMAIQGFKMYGDDLLGDEIARSWLKTVNQFYLEQHKLIEKYHIADGVP
;
A
#
# COMPACT_ATOMS: atom_id res chain seq x y z
N ARG A 1 -8.81 14.93 -12.66
CA ARG A 1 -7.53 15.20 -11.95
C ARG A 1 -7.79 14.91 -10.49
N THR A 2 -7.13 13.93 -9.89
CA THR A 2 -7.04 13.87 -8.42
C THR A 2 -6.34 15.14 -7.97
N GLY A 3 -6.95 15.88 -7.04
CA GLY A 3 -6.37 17.15 -6.57
C GLY A 3 -5.10 16.88 -5.75
N PRO A 4 -4.16 17.86 -5.66
CA PRO A 4 -2.96 17.74 -4.83
C PRO A 4 -3.25 17.27 -3.39
N SER A 5 -4.42 17.64 -2.87
CA SER A 5 -4.91 17.23 -1.55
C SER A 5 -5.00 15.70 -1.36
N LEU A 6 -5.53 14.95 -2.33
CA LEU A 6 -5.68 13.49 -2.18
C LEU A 6 -4.34 12.78 -2.19
N ALA A 7 -3.47 13.15 -3.14
CA ALA A 7 -2.15 12.54 -3.26
C ALA A 7 -1.30 12.84 -2.02
N ASN A 8 -1.40 14.06 -1.48
CA ASN A 8 -0.75 14.42 -0.21
C ASN A 8 -1.31 13.63 0.97
N ALA A 9 -2.64 13.47 1.06
CA ALA A 9 -3.26 12.69 2.13
C ALA A 9 -2.82 11.22 2.10
N VAL A 10 -2.75 10.60 0.92
CA VAL A 10 -2.25 9.22 0.79
C VAL A 10 -0.78 9.13 1.22
N ARG A 11 0.07 10.04 0.72
CA ARG A 11 1.50 10.07 1.08
C ARG A 11 1.73 10.23 2.58
N SER A 12 0.96 11.11 3.25
CA SER A 12 1.21 11.43 4.66
C SER A 12 0.52 10.50 5.65
N ARG A 13 -0.55 9.80 5.24
CA ARG A 13 -1.42 9.08 6.17
C ARG A 13 -1.47 7.57 5.94
N LEU A 14 -1.27 7.11 4.71
CA LEU A 14 -1.49 5.71 4.32
C LEU A 14 -0.28 5.03 3.71
N LEU A 15 0.57 5.78 3.01
CA LEU A 15 1.76 5.22 2.37
C LEU A 15 2.82 4.83 3.40
N THR A 16 3.32 3.61 3.26
CA THR A 16 4.39 3.01 4.06
C THR A 16 5.48 2.47 3.13
N PRO A 17 6.65 2.06 3.65
CA PRO A 17 7.64 1.32 2.87
C PRO A 17 7.11 0.02 2.25
N GLY A 18 5.99 -0.51 2.75
CA GLY A 18 5.39 -1.75 2.29
C GLY A 18 4.17 -1.62 1.37
N GLY A 19 3.71 -0.40 1.07
CA GLY A 19 2.50 -0.12 0.28
C GLY A 19 1.56 0.85 1.01
N ILE A 20 0.27 0.88 0.62
CA ILE A 20 -0.74 1.66 1.35
C ILE A 20 -1.49 0.82 2.39
N LEU A 21 -1.67 1.37 3.59
CA LEU A 21 -2.50 0.78 4.64
C LEU A 21 -3.98 0.74 4.23
N ALA A 22 -4.73 -0.22 4.79
CA ALA A 22 -6.18 -0.26 4.65
C ALA A 22 -6.87 0.92 5.34
N SER A 23 -6.34 1.36 6.49
CA SER A 23 -6.77 2.57 7.20
C SER A 23 -5.66 3.14 8.09
N GLU A 24 -5.93 4.28 8.73
CA GLU A 24 -5.04 4.90 9.73
C GLU A 24 -5.20 4.31 11.14
N TYR A 25 -6.26 3.55 11.37
CA TYR A 25 -6.67 3.14 12.71
C TYR A 25 -6.27 1.70 12.99
N GLU A 26 -5.82 1.44 14.22
CA GLU A 26 -5.51 0.10 14.70
C GLU A 26 -6.65 -0.37 15.61
N THR A 27 -7.62 -1.06 15.01
CA THR A 27 -8.85 -1.51 15.68
C THR A 27 -8.82 -2.99 16.02
N GLY A 28 -7.96 -3.76 15.36
CA GLY A 28 -7.94 -5.23 15.36
C GLY A 28 -8.75 -5.86 14.23
N GLU A 29 -9.52 -5.08 13.46
CA GLU A 29 -10.24 -5.55 12.27
C GLU A 29 -9.28 -5.81 11.09
N GLN A 30 -9.66 -6.72 10.19
CA GLN A 30 -8.77 -7.12 9.09
C GLN A 30 -8.53 -6.01 8.05
N TRP A 31 -9.46 -5.05 7.95
CA TRP A 31 -9.43 -3.95 6.98
C TRP A 31 -8.93 -2.63 7.59
N ASP A 32 -8.10 -2.74 8.63
CA ASP A 32 -7.51 -1.62 9.35
C ASP A 32 -5.98 -1.78 9.46
N LYS A 33 -5.29 -0.76 9.97
CA LYS A 33 -3.86 -0.86 10.31
C LYS A 33 -3.66 -2.09 11.23
N PRO A 34 -2.64 -2.93 10.98
CA PRO A 34 -1.47 -2.70 10.12
C PRO A 34 -1.56 -3.30 8.70
N ASN A 35 -2.74 -3.71 8.26
CA ASN A 35 -2.87 -4.56 7.08
C ASN A 35 -2.83 -3.78 5.76
N GLY A 36 -2.11 -4.33 4.80
CA GLY A 36 -2.14 -3.99 3.38
C GLY A 36 -2.80 -5.09 2.56
N TRP A 37 -3.65 -4.69 1.61
CA TRP A 37 -4.41 -5.60 0.76
C TRP A 37 -4.13 -5.34 -0.72
N ALA A 38 -3.83 -6.40 -1.47
CA ALA A 38 -3.57 -6.34 -2.92
C ALA A 38 -4.59 -5.50 -3.73
N PRO A 39 -5.91 -5.63 -3.54
CA PRO A 39 -6.89 -4.84 -4.29
C PRO A 39 -6.77 -3.33 -4.03
N LEU A 40 -6.46 -2.90 -2.79
CA LEU A 40 -6.29 -1.49 -2.46
C LEU A 40 -5.06 -0.90 -3.17
N GLN A 41 -3.95 -1.66 -3.20
CA GLN A 41 -2.74 -1.25 -3.90
C GLN A 41 -3.04 -1.03 -5.38
N TRP A 42 -3.67 -2.01 -6.03
CA TRP A 42 -3.98 -1.95 -7.45
C TRP A 42 -4.84 -0.73 -7.80
N MET A 43 -5.93 -0.51 -7.04
CA MET A 43 -6.82 0.63 -7.26
C MET A 43 -6.09 1.97 -7.09
N ALA A 44 -5.23 2.11 -6.07
CA ALA A 44 -4.46 3.33 -5.87
C ALA A 44 -3.44 3.55 -6.98
N ILE A 45 -2.69 2.51 -7.37
CA ILE A 45 -1.71 2.57 -8.47
C ILE A 45 -2.40 3.02 -9.77
N GLN A 46 -3.48 2.35 -10.17
CA GLN A 46 -4.20 2.67 -11.40
C GLN A 46 -4.83 4.06 -11.31
N GLY A 47 -5.44 4.40 -10.17
CA GLY A 47 -6.05 5.71 -9.96
C GLY A 47 -5.05 6.84 -10.13
N PHE A 48 -3.90 6.78 -9.44
CA PHE A 48 -2.90 7.85 -9.55
C PHE A 48 -2.33 7.97 -10.97
N LYS A 49 -2.03 6.85 -11.63
CA LYS A 49 -1.55 6.87 -13.03
C LYS A 49 -2.57 7.46 -14.00
N MET A 50 -3.82 7.01 -13.92
CA MET A 50 -4.91 7.51 -14.76
C MET A 50 -5.17 9.01 -14.60
N TYR A 51 -4.85 9.58 -13.43
CA TYR A 51 -5.02 11.00 -13.14
C TYR A 51 -3.73 11.83 -13.20
N GLY A 52 -2.61 11.23 -13.62
CA GLY A 52 -1.35 11.92 -13.94
C GLY A 52 -0.33 12.04 -12.79
N ASP A 53 -0.48 11.31 -11.68
CA ASP A 53 0.54 11.17 -10.62
C ASP A 53 1.23 9.80 -10.75
N ASP A 54 1.94 9.61 -11.87
CA ASP A 54 2.67 8.37 -12.15
C ASP A 54 3.73 8.06 -11.08
N LEU A 55 4.32 9.12 -10.51
CA LEU A 55 5.33 9.00 -9.46
C LEU A 55 4.78 8.31 -8.21
N LEU A 56 3.61 8.74 -7.71
CA LEU A 56 2.97 8.08 -6.57
C LEU A 56 2.51 6.67 -6.92
N GLY A 57 1.93 6.49 -8.11
CA GLY A 57 1.49 5.17 -8.56
C GLY A 57 2.64 4.18 -8.61
N ASP A 58 3.80 4.58 -9.12
CA ASP A 58 5.01 3.75 -9.17
C ASP A 58 5.64 3.52 -7.79
N GLU A 59 5.58 4.51 -6.90
CA GLU A 59 6.04 4.35 -5.52
C GLU A 59 5.24 3.28 -4.77
N ILE A 60 3.90 3.34 -4.83
CA ILE A 60 3.02 2.34 -4.23
C ILE A 60 3.32 0.95 -4.82
N ALA A 61 3.46 0.84 -6.14
CA ALA A 61 3.75 -0.42 -6.81
C ALA A 61 5.08 -1.04 -6.36
N ARG A 62 6.16 -0.24 -6.28
CA ARG A 62 7.47 -0.71 -5.83
C ARG A 62 7.45 -1.13 -4.37
N SER A 63 6.85 -0.33 -3.49
CA SER A 63 6.72 -0.65 -2.06
C SER A 63 5.95 -1.95 -1.85
N TRP A 64 4.83 -2.13 -2.55
CA TRP A 64 4.04 -3.37 -2.45
C TRP A 64 4.78 -4.60 -2.98
N LEU A 65 5.40 -4.50 -4.16
CA LEU A 65 6.15 -5.62 -4.73
C LEU A 65 7.33 -6.03 -3.85
N LYS A 66 7.98 -5.06 -3.16
CA LYS A 66 9.03 -5.34 -2.18
C LYS A 66 8.50 -6.21 -1.03
N THR A 67 7.38 -5.84 -0.42
CA THR A 67 6.72 -6.61 0.66
C THR A 67 6.39 -8.03 0.23
N VAL A 68 5.67 -8.16 -0.89
CA VAL A 68 5.20 -9.46 -1.39
C VAL A 68 6.39 -10.35 -1.76
N ASN A 69 7.41 -9.78 -2.42
CA ASN A 69 8.59 -10.54 -2.80
C ASN A 69 9.41 -10.98 -1.59
N GLN A 70 9.62 -10.11 -0.60
CA GLN A 70 10.35 -10.47 0.63
C GLN A 70 9.63 -11.60 1.38
N PHE A 71 8.32 -11.46 1.60
CA PHE A 71 7.53 -12.50 2.26
C PHE A 71 7.56 -13.82 1.48
N TYR A 72 7.47 -13.77 0.15
CA TYR A 72 7.58 -14.97 -0.68
C TYR A 72 8.94 -15.66 -0.57
N LEU A 73 10.03 -14.88 -0.54
CA LEU A 73 11.39 -15.44 -0.39
C LEU A 73 11.59 -16.12 0.96
N GLU A 74 10.96 -15.61 2.02
CA GLU A 74 11.08 -16.15 3.38
C GLU A 74 10.10 -17.32 3.64
N GLN A 75 8.87 -17.23 3.13
CA GLN A 75 7.77 -18.11 3.51
C GLN A 75 7.32 -19.04 2.37
N HIS A 76 7.84 -18.86 1.15
CA HIS A 76 7.51 -19.63 -0.05
C HIS A 76 6.02 -19.68 -0.40
N LYS A 77 5.27 -18.64 -0.02
CA LYS A 77 3.84 -18.51 -0.31
C LYS A 77 3.45 -17.05 -0.45
N LEU A 78 2.28 -16.85 -1.05
CA LEU A 78 1.56 -15.58 -1.02
C LEU A 78 0.42 -15.69 -0.01
N ILE A 79 0.10 -14.59 0.65
CA ILE A 79 -1.01 -14.52 1.59
C ILE A 79 -2.00 -13.42 1.20
N GLU A 80 -3.17 -13.50 1.80
CA GLU A 80 -4.31 -12.63 1.54
C GLU A 80 -4.03 -11.14 1.82
N LYS A 81 -3.30 -10.87 2.92
CA LYS A 81 -2.97 -9.53 3.42
C LYS A 81 -1.61 -9.55 4.13
N TYR A 82 -0.93 -8.41 4.19
CA TYR A 82 0.42 -8.29 4.76
C TYR A 82 0.44 -7.23 5.86
N HIS A 83 1.19 -7.47 6.93
CA HIS A 83 1.50 -6.42 7.90
C HIS A 83 2.48 -5.45 7.23
N ILE A 84 2.12 -4.17 7.11
CA ILE A 84 2.95 -3.16 6.42
C ILE A 84 3.12 -1.85 7.20
N ALA A 85 2.63 -1.77 8.44
CA ALA A 85 2.75 -0.57 9.27
C ALA A 85 4.19 -0.28 9.68
N ASP A 86 4.96 -1.33 10.00
CA ASP A 86 6.36 -1.23 10.39
C ASP A 86 7.23 -1.62 9.19
N GLY A 87 8.43 -1.04 9.06
CA GLY A 87 9.28 -1.14 7.86
C GLY A 87 9.81 -2.55 7.50
N VAL A 88 9.21 -3.60 8.06
CA VAL A 88 9.52 -5.01 7.87
C VAL A 88 8.19 -5.78 7.68
N PRO A 89 8.03 -6.59 6.62
CA PRO A 89 6.94 -7.56 6.51
C PRO A 89 6.99 -8.65 7.59
#